data_AF-A0A971UJ44-F1
#
_entry.id   AF-A0A971UJ44-F1
#
_cell.length_a   1.000
_cell.length_b   1.000
_cell.length_c   1.000
_cell.angle_alpha   90.00
_cell.angle_beta   90.00
_cell.angle_gamma   90.00
#
_symmetry.space_group_name_H-M   'P 1'
#
loop_
_entity.id
_entity.type
_entity.pdbx_description
1 polymer ?
#
loop_
_entity_poly.entity_id
_entity_poly.type
_entity_poly.pdbx_seq_one_letter_code
_entity_poly.pdbx_strand_id
1 'polypeptide(L)'
;MRRTLIVATCLVLAGMASQATHAAIIAGQYVPDELVGQTGTQYRLIFVTSGSIQAESDDPAVYDQFLAEQVAGTMLGSYDYGWKAVISTASDTSAPDGQRIAKDIVSDPDYENYAGVFNTVGDMVAETGNSMLDGSLSSPVLYDQNGKSVYIGYAWTGSYSDGTGYFTAPPGRVGEDNGSTVIGDPGATDGTWLYRANVRRTMNFDVPGSGSISIPFVARIYGMSDVLEVPVVPEPATFVMWSLLAGIGSVVFWRRRRQGN
;
A
#
# COMPACT_ATOMS: atom_id res chain seq x y z
N MET A 1 50.66 28.81 13.52
CA MET A 1 50.25 27.39 13.63
C MET A 1 49.31 27.31 14.83
N ARG A 2 48.06 26.83 14.82
CA ARG A 2 47.23 26.01 13.92
C ARG A 2 45.78 26.53 14.04
N ARG A 3 45.04 26.53 12.92
CA ARG A 3 43.59 26.77 12.89
C ARG A 3 42.89 25.46 13.24
N THR A 4 42.02 25.46 14.25
CA THR A 4 41.20 24.29 14.59
C THR A 4 39.85 24.44 13.89
N LEU A 5 39.66 23.64 12.84
CA LEU A 5 38.41 23.50 12.09
C LEU A 5 37.56 22.47 12.86
N ILE A 6 36.40 22.86 13.38
CA ILE A 6 35.40 21.92 13.89
C ILE A 6 34.47 21.62 12.72
N VAL A 7 34.68 20.48 12.08
CA VAL A 7 33.74 19.91 11.10
C VAL A 7 32.72 19.11 11.90
N ALA A 8 31.50 19.63 11.99
CA ALA A 8 30.36 18.88 12.50
C ALA A 8 29.83 17.99 11.36
N THR A 9 30.31 16.75 11.34
CA THR A 9 29.77 15.70 10.45
C THR A 9 28.43 15.25 11.04
N CYS A 10 27.32 15.59 10.36
CA CYS A 10 26.02 15.01 10.68
C CYS A 10 26.04 13.52 10.34
N LEU A 11 26.17 12.70 11.38
CA LEU A 11 26.09 11.25 11.32
C LEU A 11 24.60 10.86 11.25
N VAL A 12 24.12 10.46 10.07
CA VAL A 12 22.84 9.75 9.97
C VAL A 12 23.08 8.34 10.51
N LEU A 13 22.62 8.07 11.73
CA LEU A 13 22.61 6.71 12.29
C LEU A 13 21.61 5.87 11.49
N ALA A 14 22.11 5.16 10.47
CA ALA A 14 21.44 4.00 9.92
C ALA A 14 21.80 2.80 10.81
N GLY A 15 20.82 2.29 11.54
CA GLY A 15 21.00 1.11 12.36
C GLY A 15 19.67 0.46 12.64
N MET A 16 19.27 -0.47 11.79
CA MET A 16 18.90 -1.85 12.14
C MET A 16 18.97 -2.69 10.86
N ALA A 17 19.59 -3.87 10.96
CA ALA A 17 19.68 -4.83 9.87
C ALA A 17 18.26 -5.18 9.38
N SER A 18 18.01 -4.94 8.10
CA SER A 18 16.77 -5.25 7.42
C SER A 18 17.14 -5.71 6.01
N GLN A 19 16.35 -6.58 5.42
CA GLN A 19 16.50 -7.00 4.02
C GLN A 19 16.74 -5.76 3.14
N ALA A 20 17.53 -5.90 2.06
CA ALA A 20 17.77 -4.80 1.14
C ALA A 20 16.43 -4.36 0.53
N THR A 21 15.77 -3.40 1.18
CA THR A 21 14.59 -2.71 0.68
C THR A 21 15.08 -1.74 -0.37
N HIS A 22 14.59 -1.86 -1.59
CA HIS A 22 14.87 -0.94 -2.69
C HIS A 22 13.97 0.29 -2.59
N ALA A 23 13.96 0.94 -1.43
CA ALA A 23 13.16 2.13 -1.18
C ALA A 23 13.74 3.03 -0.08
N ALA A 24 13.47 4.32 -0.22
CA ALA A 24 13.90 5.37 0.66
C ALA A 24 12.71 6.09 1.32
N ILE A 25 12.98 6.75 2.45
CA ILE A 25 12.03 7.67 3.07
C ILE A 25 12.43 9.10 2.70
N ILE A 26 11.62 9.79 1.89
CA ILE A 26 11.87 11.17 1.44
C ILE A 26 10.74 12.06 1.91
N ALA A 27 11.07 13.13 2.63
CA ALA A 27 10.08 14.01 3.27
C ALA A 27 9.05 13.22 4.11
N GLY A 28 9.45 12.06 4.62
CA GLY A 28 8.59 11.16 5.37
C GLY A 28 7.86 10.12 4.52
N GLN A 29 7.73 10.31 3.22
CA GLN A 29 7.03 9.39 2.32
C GLN A 29 7.90 8.20 1.90
N TYR A 30 7.30 7.02 1.77
CA TYR A 30 7.94 5.84 1.20
C TYR A 30 8.05 5.97 -0.32
N VAL A 31 9.27 6.07 -0.84
CA VAL A 31 9.57 6.27 -2.27
C VAL A 31 10.45 5.12 -2.75
N PRO A 32 10.04 4.35 -3.78
CA PRO A 32 10.91 3.34 -4.41
C PRO A 32 12.25 3.94 -4.85
N ASP A 33 13.35 3.21 -4.68
CA ASP A 33 14.72 3.72 -4.90
C ASP A 33 14.93 4.22 -6.32
N GLU A 34 14.31 3.56 -7.29
CA GLU A 34 14.38 3.98 -8.69
C GLU A 34 13.75 5.34 -8.96
N LEU A 35 12.81 5.79 -8.11
CA LEU A 35 12.15 7.09 -8.22
C LEU A 35 12.85 8.19 -7.40
N VAL A 36 13.90 7.86 -6.66
CA VAL A 36 14.64 8.84 -5.85
C VAL A 36 15.26 9.90 -6.75
N GLY A 37 14.86 11.16 -6.53
CA GLY A 37 15.30 12.30 -7.33
C GLY A 37 14.43 12.59 -8.55
N GLN A 38 13.45 11.74 -8.86
CA GLN A 38 12.46 11.98 -9.92
C GLN A 38 11.27 12.77 -9.38
N THR A 39 11.52 14.00 -8.95
CA THR A 39 10.50 14.86 -8.32
C THR A 39 9.30 15.08 -9.26
N GLY A 40 8.09 14.97 -8.73
CA GLY A 40 6.86 15.15 -9.51
C GLY A 40 6.40 13.91 -10.27
N THR A 41 7.19 12.84 -10.26
CA THR A 41 6.78 11.56 -10.83
C THR A 41 5.69 10.92 -9.97
N GLN A 42 4.65 10.39 -10.63
CA GLN A 42 3.52 9.75 -9.97
C GLN A 42 3.70 8.24 -9.89
N TYR A 43 3.25 7.62 -8.80
CA TYR A 43 3.31 6.17 -8.60
C TYR A 43 2.22 5.71 -7.63
N ARG A 44 1.99 4.40 -7.55
CA ARG A 44 1.12 3.79 -6.52
C ARG A 44 1.85 2.68 -5.79
N LEU A 45 1.42 2.42 -4.57
CA LEU A 45 1.87 1.29 -3.77
C LEU A 45 0.78 0.23 -3.71
N ILE A 46 1.18 -1.03 -3.77
CA ILE A 46 0.31 -2.18 -3.55
C ILE A 46 0.98 -3.18 -2.61
N PHE A 47 0.18 -3.81 -1.75
CA PHE A 47 0.66 -4.85 -0.83
C PHE A 47 -0.44 -5.86 -0.52
N VAL A 48 -0.07 -6.98 0.09
CA VAL A 48 -1.01 -7.97 0.66
C VAL A 48 -0.97 -7.91 2.18
N THR A 49 -2.12 -7.83 2.86
CA THR A 49 -2.15 -7.67 4.32
C THR A 49 -1.47 -8.83 5.04
N SER A 50 -0.71 -8.54 6.10
CA SER A 50 -0.13 -9.61 6.95
C SER A 50 -1.22 -10.40 7.69
N GLY A 51 -2.26 -9.72 8.16
CA GLY A 51 -3.46 -10.29 8.77
C GLY A 51 -4.48 -10.80 7.74
N SER A 52 -5.42 -11.60 8.24
CA SER A 52 -6.51 -12.19 7.45
C SER A 52 -7.88 -11.78 7.98
N ILE A 53 -8.87 -11.72 7.11
CA ILE A 53 -10.27 -11.41 7.40
C ILE A 53 -11.19 -12.44 6.73
N GLN A 54 -12.43 -12.54 7.22
CA GLN A 54 -13.49 -13.29 6.55
C GLN A 54 -14.19 -12.39 5.53
N ALA A 55 -14.48 -12.92 4.34
CA ALA A 55 -15.22 -12.21 3.29
C ALA A 55 -16.73 -12.25 3.53
N GLU A 56 -17.16 -11.69 4.65
CA GLU A 56 -18.53 -11.76 5.15
C GLU A 56 -19.37 -10.50 4.96
N SER A 57 -18.77 -9.41 4.48
CA SER A 57 -19.48 -8.16 4.21
C SER A 57 -19.57 -7.88 2.71
N ASP A 58 -20.68 -7.30 2.29
CA ASP A 58 -20.89 -6.64 1.00
C ASP A 58 -20.50 -5.15 1.03
N ASP A 59 -20.40 -4.56 2.23
CA ASP A 59 -19.95 -3.19 2.41
C ASP A 59 -18.43 -3.11 2.20
N PRO A 60 -17.96 -2.42 1.14
CA PRO A 60 -16.54 -2.26 0.89
C PRO A 60 -15.82 -1.49 2.03
N ALA A 61 -16.53 -0.69 2.82
CA ALA A 61 -15.97 0.05 3.94
C ALA A 61 -15.42 -0.87 5.05
N VAL A 62 -15.97 -2.08 5.20
CA VAL A 62 -15.45 -3.08 6.15
C VAL A 62 -14.03 -3.49 5.80
N TYR A 63 -13.75 -3.67 4.50
CA TYR A 63 -12.42 -4.07 4.04
C TYR A 63 -11.44 -2.90 4.06
N ASP A 64 -11.90 -1.68 3.75
CA ASP A 64 -11.08 -0.46 3.90
C ASP A 64 -10.72 -0.21 5.38
N GLN A 65 -11.66 -0.41 6.30
CA GLN A 65 -11.38 -0.29 7.73
C GLN A 65 -10.37 -1.34 8.19
N PHE A 66 -10.54 -2.60 7.79
CA PHE A 66 -9.57 -3.64 8.08
C PHE A 66 -8.19 -3.28 7.54
N LEU A 67 -8.11 -2.76 6.30
CA LEU A 67 -6.86 -2.30 5.70
C LEU A 67 -6.21 -1.16 6.50
N ALA A 68 -7.01 -0.18 6.94
CA ALA A 68 -6.56 0.91 7.79
C ALA A 68 -5.97 0.40 9.12
N GLU A 69 -6.61 -0.59 9.74
CA GLU A 69 -6.09 -1.26 10.95
C GLU A 69 -4.79 -2.03 10.68
N GLN A 70 -4.61 -2.61 9.48
CA GLN A 70 -3.38 -3.32 9.11
C GLN A 70 -2.20 -2.36 8.95
N VAL A 71 -2.40 -1.17 8.39
CA VAL A 71 -1.33 -0.17 8.22
C VAL A 71 -1.12 0.71 9.46
N ALA A 72 -2.07 0.71 10.39
CA ALA A 72 -1.95 1.47 11.63
C ALA A 72 -0.68 1.08 12.41
N GLY A 73 0.13 2.09 12.76
CA GLY A 73 1.39 1.88 13.47
C GLY A 73 2.56 1.39 12.60
N THR A 74 2.39 1.29 11.28
CA THR A 74 3.49 1.08 10.33
C THR A 74 3.90 2.39 9.66
N MET A 75 5.00 2.35 8.90
CA MET A 75 5.41 3.49 8.07
C MET A 75 4.33 3.89 7.07
N LEU A 76 3.59 2.91 6.52
CA LEU A 76 2.53 3.14 5.54
C LEU A 76 1.26 3.77 6.15
N GLY A 77 1.04 3.62 7.46
CA GLY A 77 -0.04 4.29 8.18
C GLY A 77 0.36 5.64 8.81
N SER A 78 1.63 6.05 8.67
CA SER A 78 2.10 7.36 9.13
C SER A 78 1.71 8.50 8.19
N TYR A 79 1.17 8.16 7.02
CA TYR A 79 0.73 9.07 5.97
C TYR A 79 -0.65 8.68 5.48
N ASP A 80 -1.41 9.67 5.02
CA ASP A 80 -2.67 9.43 4.36
C ASP A 80 -2.42 9.07 2.89
N TYR A 81 -2.16 7.79 2.64
CA TYR A 81 -2.00 7.27 1.28
C TYR A 81 -3.33 6.86 0.65
N GLY A 82 -4.47 7.16 1.26
CA GLY A 82 -5.79 6.85 0.68
C GLY A 82 -6.02 5.37 0.40
N TRP A 83 -5.50 4.49 1.27
CA TRP A 83 -5.55 3.03 1.07
C TRP A 83 -6.96 2.51 0.79
N LYS A 84 -7.11 1.77 -0.32
CA LYS A 84 -8.33 1.06 -0.70
C LYS A 84 -8.08 -0.43 -0.85
N ALA A 85 -9.01 -1.24 -0.35
CA ALA A 85 -9.01 -2.68 -0.58
C ALA A 85 -9.29 -2.99 -2.05
N VAL A 86 -8.41 -3.77 -2.69
CA VAL A 86 -8.61 -4.28 -4.05
C VAL A 86 -9.52 -5.51 -3.97
N ILE A 87 -10.82 -5.24 -4.01
CA ILE A 87 -11.85 -6.25 -3.85
C ILE A 87 -13.10 -5.85 -4.62
N SER A 88 -13.81 -6.83 -5.18
CA SER A 88 -15.14 -6.65 -5.76
C SER A 88 -16.20 -7.12 -4.76
N THR A 89 -17.08 -6.21 -4.35
CA THR A 89 -18.25 -6.52 -3.52
C THR A 89 -19.53 -6.48 -4.35
N ALA A 90 -20.47 -7.38 -4.06
CA ALA A 90 -21.78 -7.32 -4.70
C ALA A 90 -22.53 -6.06 -4.23
N SER A 91 -23.36 -5.49 -5.10
CA SER A 91 -24.20 -4.34 -4.73
C SER A 91 -25.22 -4.76 -3.67
N ASP A 92 -25.13 -4.19 -2.47
CA ASP A 92 -26.23 -4.13 -1.52
C ASP A 92 -26.85 -2.74 -1.57
N THR A 93 -28.17 -2.66 -1.74
CA THR A 93 -28.90 -1.39 -1.66
C THR A 93 -28.91 -0.80 -0.26
N SER A 94 -28.46 -1.56 0.75
CA SER A 94 -28.31 -1.10 2.14
C SER A 94 -26.89 -0.66 2.52
N ALA A 95 -25.87 -0.99 1.72
CA ALA A 95 -24.50 -0.52 1.94
C ALA A 95 -24.36 0.96 1.56
N PRO A 96 -23.76 1.82 2.42
CA PRO A 96 -23.60 3.25 2.15
C PRO A 96 -22.81 3.54 0.86
N ASP A 97 -21.80 2.71 0.60
CA ASP A 97 -20.86 2.85 -0.52
C ASP A 97 -21.25 1.98 -1.73
N GLY A 98 -22.31 1.18 -1.61
CA GLY A 98 -22.85 0.32 -2.67
C GLY A 98 -21.86 -0.74 -3.18
N GLN A 99 -21.81 -0.90 -4.50
CA GLN A 99 -20.97 -1.89 -5.18
C GLN A 99 -19.52 -1.39 -5.35
N ARG A 100 -18.53 -2.24 -5.09
CA ARG A 100 -17.13 -2.01 -5.51
C ARG A 100 -16.69 -3.01 -6.57
N ILE A 101 -15.89 -2.55 -7.53
CA ILE A 101 -15.22 -3.39 -8.52
C ILE A 101 -13.71 -3.20 -8.38
N ALA A 102 -12.96 -4.30 -8.24
CA ALA A 102 -11.51 -4.26 -8.09
C ALA A 102 -10.82 -3.52 -9.24
N LYS A 103 -11.31 -3.69 -10.48
CA LYS A 103 -10.86 -2.93 -11.65
C LYS A 103 -10.83 -1.43 -11.42
N ASP A 104 -11.85 -0.85 -10.79
CA ASP A 104 -11.95 0.60 -10.61
C ASP A 104 -10.92 1.13 -9.59
N ILE A 105 -10.42 0.25 -8.70
CA ILE A 105 -9.33 0.57 -7.77
C ILE A 105 -7.98 0.43 -8.45
N VAL A 106 -7.82 -0.63 -9.26
CA VAL A 106 -6.55 -1.00 -9.89
C VAL A 106 -6.24 -0.12 -11.10
N SER A 107 -7.21 0.13 -11.96
CA SER A 107 -7.05 0.96 -13.16
C SER A 107 -6.66 2.38 -12.79
N ASP A 108 -5.63 2.91 -13.45
CA ASP A 108 -5.26 4.31 -13.34
C ASP A 108 -6.15 5.15 -14.28
N PRO A 109 -6.60 6.35 -13.89
CA PRO A 109 -7.03 7.34 -14.87
C PRO A 109 -5.81 7.82 -15.67
N ASP A 110 -6.01 8.23 -16.93
CA ASP A 110 -4.91 8.57 -17.85
C ASP A 110 -3.95 9.62 -17.25
N TYR A 111 -2.73 9.20 -16.89
CA TYR A 111 -1.69 10.05 -16.32
C TYR A 111 -0.49 10.16 -17.27
N GLU A 112 -0.02 11.37 -17.53
CA GLU A 112 1.10 11.63 -18.44
C GLU A 112 2.48 11.33 -17.82
N ASN A 113 2.61 11.31 -16.48
CA ASN A 113 3.86 11.15 -15.73
C ASN A 113 3.80 10.02 -14.68
N TYR A 114 3.18 8.90 -15.03
CA TYR A 114 3.07 7.73 -14.15
C TYR A 114 4.25 6.78 -14.33
N ALA A 115 4.95 6.46 -13.24
CA ALA A 115 6.09 5.54 -13.24
C ALA A 115 5.70 4.08 -12.95
N GLY A 116 4.50 3.84 -12.44
CA GLY A 116 3.98 2.49 -12.25
C GLY A 116 3.49 2.19 -10.83
N VAL A 117 3.22 0.91 -10.64
CA VAL A 117 2.76 0.33 -9.38
C VAL A 117 3.92 -0.44 -8.75
N PHE A 118 4.18 -0.18 -7.48
CA PHE A 118 5.30 -0.76 -6.73
C PHE A 118 4.82 -1.55 -5.51
N ASN A 119 5.57 -2.59 -5.15
CA ASN A 119 5.35 -3.29 -3.89
C ASN A 119 6.08 -2.57 -2.72
N THR A 120 5.85 -3.06 -1.50
CA THR A 120 6.42 -2.50 -0.27
C THR A 120 7.88 -2.83 -0.01
N VAL A 121 8.55 -3.50 -0.94
CA VAL A 121 10.02 -3.62 -0.95
C VAL A 121 10.67 -2.79 -2.06
N GLY A 122 9.85 -2.11 -2.88
CA GLY A 122 10.30 -1.18 -3.92
C GLY A 122 10.42 -1.80 -5.32
N ASP A 123 10.02 -3.06 -5.52
CA ASP A 123 10.02 -3.64 -6.86
C ASP A 123 8.79 -3.17 -7.65
N MET A 124 8.99 -2.92 -8.94
CA MET A 124 7.91 -2.64 -9.86
C MET A 124 7.04 -3.88 -10.08
N VAL A 125 5.75 -3.74 -9.79
CA VAL A 125 4.71 -4.76 -10.00
C VAL A 125 4.16 -4.66 -11.42
N ALA A 126 3.92 -3.44 -11.90
CA ALA A 126 3.43 -3.18 -13.25
C ALA A 126 3.71 -1.73 -13.69
N GLU A 127 3.85 -1.52 -15.01
CA GLU A 127 4.05 -0.18 -15.60
C GLU A 127 2.81 0.72 -15.43
N THR A 128 1.62 0.11 -15.43
CA THR A 128 0.36 0.79 -15.13
C THR A 128 -0.55 -0.12 -14.31
N GLY A 129 -1.53 0.45 -13.64
CA GLY A 129 -2.63 -0.27 -13.02
C GLY A 129 -3.41 -1.13 -14.02
N ASN A 130 -3.62 -0.64 -15.25
CA ASN A 130 -4.24 -1.44 -16.31
C ASN A 130 -3.38 -2.66 -16.70
N SER A 131 -2.05 -2.52 -16.69
CA SER A 131 -1.13 -3.63 -16.94
C SER A 131 -1.21 -4.68 -15.83
N MET A 132 -1.64 -4.35 -14.61
CA MET A 132 -1.92 -5.38 -13.61
C MET A 132 -3.05 -6.34 -14.02
N LEU A 133 -3.94 -5.90 -14.91
CA LEU A 133 -5.13 -6.64 -15.36
C LEU A 133 -4.93 -7.33 -16.73
N ASP A 134 -3.78 -7.13 -17.38
CA ASP A 134 -3.50 -7.67 -18.73
C ASP A 134 -3.01 -9.13 -18.71
N GLY A 135 -2.75 -9.67 -17.52
CA GLY A 135 -2.36 -11.05 -17.30
C GLY A 135 -0.87 -11.27 -17.06
N SER A 136 -0.04 -10.22 -16.96
CA SER A 136 1.36 -10.34 -16.55
C SER A 136 1.81 -9.23 -15.59
N LEU A 137 2.41 -9.61 -14.48
CA LEU A 137 3.08 -8.71 -13.53
C LEU A 137 4.60 -8.82 -13.69
N SER A 138 5.30 -7.69 -13.57
CA SER A 138 6.76 -7.64 -13.49
C SER A 138 7.27 -8.26 -12.19
N SER A 139 6.54 -8.06 -11.09
CA SER A 139 6.81 -8.64 -9.77
C SER A 139 5.51 -9.02 -9.06
N PRO A 140 5.52 -10.05 -8.18
CA PRO A 140 4.33 -10.46 -7.44
C PRO A 140 3.94 -9.48 -6.32
N VAL A 141 2.67 -9.50 -5.93
CA VAL A 141 2.10 -8.70 -4.82
C VAL A 141 2.19 -9.48 -3.50
N LEU A 142 3.37 -10.01 -3.19
CA LEU A 142 3.56 -10.95 -2.07
C LEU A 142 4.12 -10.34 -0.79
N TYR A 143 4.33 -9.03 -0.74
CA TYR A 143 4.89 -8.34 0.43
C TYR A 143 3.82 -7.62 1.22
N ASP A 144 3.95 -7.64 2.54
CA ASP A 144 3.00 -7.01 3.46
C ASP A 144 3.30 -5.54 3.74
N GLN A 145 2.49 -4.91 4.58
CA GLN A 145 2.63 -3.51 4.96
C GLN A 145 3.96 -3.17 5.66
N ASN A 146 4.74 -4.19 6.05
CA ASN A 146 6.05 -4.07 6.68
C ASN A 146 7.18 -4.52 5.73
N GLY A 147 6.88 -4.79 4.46
CA GLY A 147 7.84 -5.31 3.48
C GLY A 147 8.20 -6.78 3.69
N LYS A 148 7.45 -7.53 4.50
CA LYS A 148 7.71 -8.94 4.75
C LYS A 148 6.98 -9.81 3.73
N SER A 149 7.70 -10.74 3.13
CA SER A 149 7.13 -11.74 2.22
C SER A 149 6.06 -12.60 2.91
N VAL A 150 4.93 -12.74 2.23
CA VAL A 150 3.76 -13.55 2.58
C VAL A 150 3.64 -14.68 1.57
N TYR A 151 4.68 -15.52 1.50
CA TYR A 151 4.81 -16.57 0.49
C TYR A 151 3.69 -17.62 0.48
N ILE A 152 2.93 -17.73 1.57
CA ILE A 152 1.88 -18.73 1.73
C ILE A 152 0.55 -18.05 2.03
N GLY A 153 -0.42 -18.27 1.16
CA GLY A 153 -1.84 -18.04 1.41
C GLY A 153 -2.52 -17.39 0.21
N TYR A 154 -3.72 -16.89 0.47
CA TYR A 154 -4.61 -16.36 -0.54
C TYR A 154 -5.09 -14.97 -0.14
N ALA A 155 -5.49 -14.18 -1.13
CA ALA A 155 -6.14 -12.91 -0.91
C ALA A 155 -7.57 -12.96 -1.44
N TRP A 156 -8.53 -12.40 -0.70
CA TRP A 156 -9.87 -12.16 -1.20
C TRP A 156 -9.84 -11.12 -2.30
N THR A 157 -10.50 -11.42 -3.41
CA THR A 157 -10.58 -10.52 -4.55
C THR A 157 -12.02 -10.38 -5.01
N GLY A 158 -12.78 -11.47 -5.06
CA GLY A 158 -14.16 -11.46 -5.59
C GLY A 158 -14.22 -11.05 -7.06
N SER A 159 -13.11 -11.15 -7.80
CA SER A 159 -12.97 -10.61 -9.16
C SER A 159 -12.39 -11.65 -10.10
N TYR A 160 -12.77 -11.60 -11.38
CA TYR A 160 -12.05 -12.28 -12.44
C TYR A 160 -10.65 -11.68 -12.64
N SER A 161 -9.79 -12.34 -13.42
CA SER A 161 -8.42 -11.90 -13.67
C SER A 161 -8.32 -10.54 -14.36
N ASP A 162 -9.40 -10.09 -15.02
CA ASP A 162 -9.51 -8.78 -15.66
C ASP A 162 -10.02 -7.67 -14.71
N GLY A 163 -10.17 -7.99 -13.42
CA GLY A 163 -10.65 -7.08 -12.38
C GLY A 163 -12.17 -6.89 -12.34
N THR A 164 -12.92 -7.45 -13.28
CA THR A 164 -14.39 -7.41 -13.23
C THR A 164 -14.90 -8.25 -12.06
N GLY A 165 -16.00 -7.82 -11.44
CA GLY A 165 -16.53 -8.53 -10.28
C GLY A 165 -17.17 -9.88 -10.63
N TYR A 166 -16.91 -10.86 -9.78
CA TYR A 166 -17.48 -12.21 -9.87
C TYR A 166 -18.85 -12.23 -9.19
N PHE A 167 -19.90 -11.83 -9.90
CA PHE A 167 -21.28 -11.81 -9.35
C PHE A 167 -22.18 -12.72 -10.17
N THR A 168 -22.42 -13.94 -9.72
CA THR A 168 -23.32 -14.86 -10.45
C THR A 168 -24.69 -15.02 -9.77
N ALA A 169 -24.91 -14.47 -8.56
CA ALA A 169 -26.24 -14.40 -7.94
C ALA A 169 -26.41 -13.21 -6.93
N PRO A 170 -27.62 -12.67 -6.73
CA PRO A 170 -27.89 -11.58 -5.78
C PRO A 170 -28.28 -12.07 -4.37
N PRO A 171 -28.24 -11.21 -3.33
CA PRO A 171 -27.10 -10.46 -2.83
C PRO A 171 -26.30 -11.32 -1.83
N GLY A 172 -24.99 -11.17 -1.81
CA GLY A 172 -24.20 -11.79 -0.76
C GLY A 172 -22.72 -11.55 -0.91
N ARG A 173 -22.19 -10.51 -0.26
CA ARG A 173 -20.79 -10.46 0.17
C ARG A 173 -19.80 -10.52 -1.02
N VAL A 174 -18.49 -10.60 -0.76
CA VAL A 174 -17.45 -10.56 -1.81
C VAL A 174 -17.69 -11.67 -2.84
N GLY A 175 -17.98 -11.28 -4.07
CA GLY A 175 -18.26 -12.11 -5.24
C GLY A 175 -18.88 -13.50 -4.98
N GLU A 176 -20.16 -13.57 -4.60
CA GLU A 176 -20.82 -14.85 -4.30
C GLU A 176 -21.39 -15.60 -5.52
N ASP A 177 -21.01 -16.88 -5.59
CA ASP A 177 -21.72 -17.96 -6.30
C ASP A 177 -21.97 -19.14 -5.34
N ASN A 178 -23.22 -19.36 -4.92
CA ASN A 178 -23.60 -20.51 -4.09
C ASN A 178 -22.71 -20.69 -2.83
N GLY A 179 -22.38 -19.60 -2.13
CA GLY A 179 -21.49 -19.61 -0.96
C GLY A 179 -19.99 -19.74 -1.26
N SER A 180 -19.62 -19.66 -2.54
CA SER A 180 -18.24 -19.59 -3.01
C SER A 180 -17.87 -18.15 -3.35
N THR A 181 -16.61 -17.80 -3.17
CA THR A 181 -16.04 -16.50 -3.51
C THR A 181 -14.65 -16.69 -4.13
N VAL A 182 -14.17 -15.67 -4.82
CA VAL A 182 -12.90 -15.73 -5.55
C VAL A 182 -11.74 -15.27 -4.68
N ILE A 183 -10.65 -16.02 -4.79
CA ILE A 183 -9.35 -15.68 -4.25
C ILE A 183 -8.30 -15.49 -5.34
N GLY A 184 -7.33 -14.62 -5.05
CA GLY A 184 -6.09 -14.47 -5.78
C GLY A 184 -4.89 -15.10 -5.06
N ASP A 185 -3.79 -15.26 -5.79
CA ASP A 185 -2.50 -15.74 -5.27
C ASP A 185 -1.47 -14.61 -5.22
N PRO A 186 -1.12 -14.09 -4.03
CA PRO A 186 -0.15 -13.01 -3.89
C PRO A 186 1.20 -13.30 -4.54
N GLY A 187 1.59 -14.58 -4.65
CA GLY A 187 2.85 -15.02 -5.24
C GLY A 187 2.84 -15.16 -6.75
N ALA A 188 1.69 -15.05 -7.41
CA ALA A 188 1.58 -15.17 -8.85
C ALA A 188 1.96 -13.88 -9.57
N THR A 189 2.50 -14.03 -10.77
CA THR A 189 2.82 -12.93 -11.70
C THR A 189 1.99 -13.00 -12.98
N ASP A 190 0.96 -13.84 -13.01
CA ASP A 190 -0.02 -13.91 -14.09
C ASP A 190 -1.41 -13.54 -13.54
N GLY A 191 -2.46 -13.59 -14.36
CA GLY A 191 -3.83 -13.27 -13.95
C GLY A 191 -4.36 -14.04 -12.72
N THR A 192 -3.67 -15.09 -12.25
CA THR A 192 -4.02 -15.79 -11.01
C THR A 192 -3.71 -14.99 -9.74
N TRP A 193 -2.97 -13.88 -9.84
CA TRP A 193 -2.79 -12.96 -8.72
C TRP A 193 -4.12 -12.40 -8.21
N LEU A 194 -5.10 -12.26 -9.12
CA LEU A 194 -6.45 -11.78 -8.83
C LEU A 194 -7.51 -12.90 -8.89
N TYR A 195 -7.38 -13.87 -9.80
CA TYR A 195 -8.32 -14.99 -9.95
C TYR A 195 -7.60 -16.34 -10.05
N ARG A 196 -7.45 -17.02 -8.92
CA ARG A 196 -6.87 -18.38 -8.87
C ARG A 196 -7.94 -19.46 -8.80
N ALA A 197 -8.92 -19.30 -7.92
CA ALA A 197 -9.94 -20.31 -7.68
C ALA A 197 -11.18 -19.72 -7.00
N ASN A 198 -12.27 -20.46 -7.11
CA ASN A 198 -13.46 -20.27 -6.30
C ASN A 198 -13.35 -21.13 -5.05
N VAL A 199 -13.46 -20.52 -3.87
CA VAL A 199 -13.40 -21.22 -2.59
C VAL A 199 -14.67 -21.00 -1.79
N ARG A 200 -15.07 -22.02 -1.04
CA ARG A 200 -16.17 -21.89 -0.09
C ARG A 200 -15.72 -21.06 1.10
N ARG A 201 -16.61 -20.19 1.59
CA ARG A 201 -16.38 -19.41 2.83
C ARG A 201 -16.19 -20.28 4.07
N THR A 202 -16.62 -21.54 4.01
CA THR A 202 -16.44 -22.51 5.09
C THR A 202 -15.81 -23.79 4.59
N MET A 203 -14.84 -24.29 5.34
CA MET A 203 -14.33 -25.66 5.18
C MET A 203 -15.20 -26.59 6.03
N ASN A 204 -15.77 -27.61 5.40
CA ASN A 204 -16.57 -28.62 6.09
C ASN A 204 -15.70 -29.86 6.34
N PHE A 205 -15.62 -30.28 7.59
CA PHE A 205 -14.95 -31.50 8.00
C PHE A 205 -16.00 -32.49 8.49
N ASP A 206 -16.16 -33.59 7.76
CA ASP A 206 -17.00 -34.68 8.22
C ASP A 206 -16.26 -35.48 9.29
N VAL A 207 -16.75 -35.41 10.52
CA VAL A 207 -16.20 -36.17 11.63
C VAL A 207 -17.12 -37.37 11.89
N PRO A 208 -16.64 -38.61 11.68
CA PRO A 208 -17.48 -39.81 11.84
C PRO A 208 -18.13 -39.87 13.23
N GLY A 209 -19.45 -39.98 13.26
CA GLY A 209 -20.24 -40.09 14.50
C GLY A 209 -20.57 -38.76 15.20
N SER A 210 -20.04 -37.63 14.73
CA SER A 210 -20.33 -36.29 15.30
C SER A 210 -20.88 -35.28 14.30
N GLY A 211 -21.04 -35.66 13.04
CA GLY A 211 -21.56 -34.78 11.98
C GLY A 211 -20.48 -33.91 11.33
N SER A 212 -20.93 -32.95 10.51
CA SER A 212 -20.04 -32.03 9.78
C SER A 212 -19.73 -30.79 10.63
N ILE A 213 -18.45 -30.44 10.75
CA ILE A 213 -17.97 -29.19 11.38
C ILE A 213 -17.63 -28.20 10.27
N SER A 214 -18.24 -27.01 10.31
CA SER A 214 -17.93 -25.90 9.40
C SER A 214 -17.01 -24.89 10.09
N ILE A 215 -15.82 -24.65 9.55
CA ILE A 215 -14.92 -23.58 10.01
C ILE A 215 -14.83 -22.48 8.96
N PRO A 216 -14.84 -21.19 9.34
CA PRO A 216 -14.75 -20.10 8.39
C PRO A 216 -13.36 -20.03 7.77
N PHE A 217 -13.33 -19.83 6.46
CA PHE A 217 -12.12 -19.58 5.69
C PHE A 217 -11.74 -18.11 5.85
N VAL A 218 -10.48 -17.86 6.17
CA VAL A 218 -9.91 -16.52 6.31
C VAL A 218 -8.81 -16.36 5.27
N ALA A 219 -8.79 -15.21 4.62
CA ALA A 219 -7.79 -14.86 3.62
C ALA A 219 -7.34 -13.42 3.84
N ARG A 220 -6.27 -13.04 3.18
CA ARG A 220 -5.73 -11.67 3.21
C ARG A 220 -6.54 -10.79 2.28
N ILE A 221 -6.24 -9.50 2.25
CA ILE A 221 -6.71 -8.61 1.19
C ILE A 221 -5.52 -7.88 0.59
N TYR A 222 -5.65 -7.44 -0.64
CA TYR A 222 -4.70 -6.49 -1.22
C TYR A 222 -5.12 -5.06 -0.86
N GLY A 223 -4.14 -4.23 -0.54
CA GLY A 223 -4.31 -2.79 -0.38
C GLY A 223 -3.58 -2.04 -1.46
N MET A 224 -4.23 -1.05 -2.07
CA MET A 224 -3.62 -0.14 -3.04
C MET A 224 -3.79 1.30 -2.58
N SER A 225 -2.74 2.11 -2.70
CA SER A 225 -2.79 3.52 -2.35
C SER A 225 -3.56 4.33 -3.39
N ASP A 226 -3.90 5.56 -3.05
CA ASP A 226 -4.10 6.63 -4.03
C ASP A 226 -2.79 6.90 -4.80
N VAL A 227 -2.88 7.75 -5.83
CA VAL A 227 -1.70 8.19 -6.56
C VAL A 227 -0.84 9.07 -5.68
N LEU A 228 0.40 8.65 -5.51
CA LEU A 228 1.43 9.35 -4.78
C LEU A 228 2.33 10.10 -5.76
N GLU A 229 2.89 11.21 -5.32
CA GLU A 229 3.85 12.00 -6.09
C GLU A 229 5.18 12.02 -5.35
N VAL A 230 6.31 11.85 -6.05
CA VAL A 230 7.64 11.96 -5.45
C VAL A 230 7.83 13.38 -4.90
N PRO A 231 8.05 13.56 -3.60
CA PRO A 231 8.05 14.88 -2.98
C PRO A 231 9.24 15.73 -3.41
N VAL A 232 9.01 17.03 -3.56
CA VAL A 232 10.06 18.02 -3.78
C VAL A 232 10.92 18.12 -2.52
N VAL A 233 12.20 17.74 -2.61
CA VAL A 233 13.17 17.96 -1.53
C VAL A 233 13.65 19.41 -1.61
N PRO A 234 13.42 20.28 -0.60
CA PRO A 234 13.95 21.64 -0.62
C PRO A 234 15.48 21.57 -0.70
N GLU A 235 16.07 22.28 -1.67
CA GLU A 235 17.53 22.30 -1.79
C GLU A 235 18.19 22.71 -0.46
N PRO A 236 19.35 22.14 -0.12
CA PRO A 236 20.08 22.51 1.10
C PRO A 236 20.34 24.02 1.23
N ALA A 237 20.45 24.72 0.10
CA ALA A 237 20.67 26.16 0.04
C ALA A 237 19.54 26.96 0.73
N THR A 238 18.29 26.49 0.66
CA THR A 238 17.15 27.16 1.30
C THR A 238 17.26 27.06 2.82
N PHE A 239 17.64 25.90 3.36
CA PHE A 239 17.90 25.72 4.80
C PHE A 239 19.10 26.53 5.30
N VAL A 240 20.16 26.62 4.48
CA VAL A 240 21.33 27.47 4.78
C VAL A 240 20.92 28.95 4.78
N MET A 241 20.04 29.37 3.88
CA MET A 241 19.58 30.77 3.82
C MET A 241 18.70 31.14 5.03
N TRP A 242 17.78 30.27 5.45
CA TRP A 242 16.95 30.50 6.65
C TRP A 242 17.77 30.50 7.94
N SER A 243 18.74 29.60 8.08
CA SER A 243 19.64 29.57 9.23
C SER A 243 20.58 30.80 9.28
N LEU A 244 21.06 31.28 8.13
CA LEU A 244 21.82 32.52 8.05
C LEU A 244 20.98 33.75 8.41
N LEU A 245 19.72 33.85 7.95
CA LEU A 245 18.84 34.97 8.29
C LEU A 245 18.48 35.01 9.78
N ALA A 246 18.20 33.85 10.39
CA ALA A 246 17.98 33.75 11.84
C ALA A 246 19.24 34.08 12.65
N GLY A 247 20.42 33.69 12.16
CA GLY A 247 21.72 34.02 12.76
C GLY A 247 22.06 35.52 12.69
N ILE A 248 21.72 36.20 11.60
CA ILE A 248 21.96 37.64 11.45
C ILE A 248 21.01 38.45 12.35
N GLY A 249 19.74 38.05 12.46
CA GLY A 249 18.78 38.71 13.34
C GLY A 249 19.18 38.68 14.82
N SER A 250 19.74 37.57 15.29
CA SER A 250 20.22 37.41 16.66
C SER A 250 21.49 38.22 16.95
N VAL A 251 22.40 38.38 15.99
CA VAL A 251 23.59 39.25 16.13
C VAL A 251 23.21 40.74 16.18
N VAL A 252 22.25 41.18 15.36
CA VAL A 252 21.78 42.59 15.37
C VAL A 252 21.07 42.94 16.68
N PHE A 253 20.25 42.03 17.21
CA PHE A 253 19.57 42.22 18.49
C PHE A 253 20.55 42.30 19.67
N TRP A 254 21.61 41.47 19.65
CA TRP A 254 22.65 41.49 20.68
C TRP A 254 23.49 42.76 20.64
N ARG A 255 23.78 43.31 19.45
CA ARG A 255 24.54 44.56 19.29
C ARG A 255 23.75 45.79 19.75
N ARG A 256 22.44 45.84 19.50
CA ARG A 256 21.56 46.93 19.98
C ARG A 256 21.45 46.96 21.50
N ARG A 257 21.49 45.80 22.17
CA ARG A 257 21.42 45.72 23.64
C ARG A 257 22.67 46.24 24.36
N ARG A 258 23.83 46.29 23.67
CA ARG A 258 25.10 46.78 24.24
C ARG A 258 25.34 48.29 24.10
N GLN A 259 24.58 48.98 23.24
CA GLN A 259 24.74 50.42 23.01
C GLN A 259 23.74 51.29 23.81
N GLY A 260 22.92 50.67 24.66
CA GLY A 260 21.89 51.33 25.46
C GLY A 260 22.20 51.51 26.95
N ASN A 261 23.45 51.32 27.38
CA ASN A 261 23.94 51.62 28.73
C ASN A 261 25.11 52.59 28.67
#